data_AF-C1BMK8-F1
#
_entry.id   AF-C1BMK8-F1
#
_cell.length_a   1.000
_cell.length_b   1.000
_cell.length_c   1.000
_cell.angle_alpha   90.00
_cell.angle_beta   90.00
_cell.angle_gamma   90.00
#
_symmetry.space_group_name_H-M   'P 1'
#
loop_
_entity.id
_entity.type
_entity.pdbx_description
1 polymer ?
#
loop_
_entity_poly.entity_id
_entity_poly.type
_entity_poly.pdbx_seq_one_letter_code
_entity_poly.pdbx_strand_id
1 'polypeptide(L)'
;MCSSSYDLIIPGLYLGDRSSADNSTVLERLGVSALVSLDVTPPSTSLPQLVVRILDTEDEDLLSHLPSLVEFIDKRLKNVETVFVHCVYGVSRSASVVAAYLMQIQGLNLSESLSKIKNMRPSVEPNAGFMKQLSLYEDMNCTLQYNNPRLRLYKFLLNHSILPSEKQVDYKCKSCGRKLKFDILPHSNSEEMEWSRQAMASGEPCRLGIFIESIEGSFVDDKIKCPKCKAKLGRLSLSSRLSCSCGGSLPHGYWINLSLVDAVKSLDLSSLR
;
A
#
# COMPACT_ATOMS: atom_id res chain seq x y z
N MET A 1 -28.31 7.19 -4.65
CA MET A 1 -28.35 7.39 -3.18
C MET A 1 -27.40 8.54 -2.87
N CYS A 2 -27.85 9.60 -2.21
CA CYS A 2 -26.97 10.67 -1.76
C CYS A 2 -26.00 10.10 -0.72
N SER A 3 -24.69 10.17 -0.97
CA SER A 3 -23.70 9.83 0.05
C SER A 3 -23.85 10.81 1.21
N SER A 4 -23.96 10.30 2.44
CA SER A 4 -23.85 11.14 3.64
C SER A 4 -22.51 11.89 3.61
N SER A 5 -22.45 13.11 4.13
CA SER A 5 -21.21 13.89 4.21
C SER A 5 -20.29 13.42 5.35
N TYR A 6 -20.86 12.72 6.35
CA TYR A 6 -20.15 12.05 7.44
C TYR A 6 -20.97 10.90 8.02
N ASP A 7 -20.31 9.94 8.67
CA ASP A 7 -20.96 8.80 9.33
C ASP A 7 -20.24 8.47 10.65
N LEU A 8 -21.02 8.05 11.66
CA LEU A 8 -20.48 7.50 12.90
C LEU A 8 -19.99 6.07 12.63
N ILE A 9 -18.71 5.80 12.90
CA ILE A 9 -18.13 4.46 12.66
C ILE A 9 -18.21 3.61 13.92
N ILE A 10 -17.80 4.17 15.05
CA ILE A 10 -17.90 3.60 16.40
C ILE A 10 -18.15 4.76 17.39
N PRO A 11 -18.58 4.50 18.64
CA PRO A 11 -18.79 5.56 19.62
C PRO A 11 -17.60 6.52 19.72
N GLY A 12 -17.86 7.82 19.54
CA GLY A 12 -16.86 8.88 19.56
C GLY A 12 -16.04 9.05 18.28
N LEU A 13 -16.13 8.18 17.27
CA LEU A 13 -15.32 8.28 16.05
C LEU A 13 -16.19 8.47 14.79
N TYR A 14 -16.06 9.64 14.19
CA TYR A 14 -16.71 9.98 12.93
C TYR A 14 -15.73 9.95 11.76
N LEU A 15 -16.23 9.54 10.60
CA LEU A 15 -15.54 9.61 9.31
C LEU A 15 -16.35 10.50 8.36
N GLY A 16 -15.72 11.48 7.73
CA GLY A 16 -16.43 12.36 6.80
C GLY A 16 -15.58 13.04 5.75
N ASP A 17 -16.26 13.88 4.99
CA ASP A 17 -15.71 14.72 3.93
C ASP A 17 -15.29 16.10 4.44
N ARG A 18 -14.74 16.89 3.52
CA ARG A 18 -14.25 18.22 3.83
C ARG A 18 -15.37 19.20 4.16
N SER A 19 -16.51 19.11 3.48
CA SER A 19 -17.65 20.00 3.71
C SER A 19 -18.15 19.94 5.16
N SER A 20 -18.11 18.75 5.75
CA SER A 20 -18.49 18.52 7.14
C SER A 20 -17.43 19.02 8.12
N ALA A 21 -16.16 18.85 7.76
CA ALA A 21 -15.04 19.33 8.56
C ALA A 21 -14.89 20.86 8.57
N ASP A 22 -15.32 21.55 7.50
CA ASP A 22 -15.37 23.03 7.45
C ASP A 22 -16.63 23.61 8.14
N ASN A 23 -17.60 22.78 8.53
CA ASN A 23 -18.87 23.24 9.08
C ASN A 23 -18.88 23.18 10.62
N SER A 24 -18.60 24.31 11.27
CA SER A 24 -18.57 24.41 12.73
C SER A 24 -19.88 23.99 13.40
N THR A 25 -21.03 24.32 12.81
CA THR A 25 -22.35 23.92 13.34
C THR A 25 -22.52 22.41 13.33
N VAL A 26 -22.03 21.72 12.30
CA VAL A 26 -22.03 20.25 12.25
C VAL A 26 -21.12 19.69 13.33
N LEU A 27 -19.89 20.20 13.45
CA LEU A 27 -18.93 19.72 14.45
C LEU A 27 -19.43 19.91 15.89
N GLU A 28 -20.00 21.08 16.20
CA GLU A 28 -20.60 21.38 17.50
C GLU A 28 -21.78 20.45 17.81
N ARG A 29 -22.69 20.25 16.85
CA ARG A 29 -23.84 19.35 17.01
C ARG A 29 -23.42 17.91 17.28
N LEU A 30 -22.33 17.46 16.67
CA LEU A 30 -21.77 16.12 16.86
C LEU A 30 -20.93 16.02 18.15
N GLY A 31 -20.67 17.14 18.84
CA GLY A 31 -19.81 17.19 20.02
C GLY A 31 -18.35 16.88 19.71
N VAL A 32 -17.88 17.18 18.49
CA VAL A 32 -16.49 16.96 18.07
C VAL A 32 -15.57 17.86 18.87
N SER A 33 -14.55 17.26 19.49
CA SER A 33 -13.54 17.99 20.27
C SER A 33 -12.16 17.99 19.60
N ALA A 34 -11.95 17.18 18.56
CA ALA A 34 -10.71 17.18 17.80
C ALA A 34 -10.87 16.64 16.37
N LEU A 35 -10.00 17.10 15.48
CA LEU A 35 -9.97 16.67 14.08
C LEU A 35 -8.68 15.92 13.74
N VAL A 36 -8.82 14.96 12.83
CA VAL A 36 -7.71 14.36 12.08
C VAL A 36 -7.91 14.71 10.61
N SER A 37 -7.01 15.54 10.07
CA SER A 37 -7.15 16.14 8.74
C SER A 37 -6.12 15.61 7.77
N LEU A 38 -6.59 14.81 6.82
CA LEU A 38 -5.80 14.17 5.77
C LEU A 38 -6.02 14.94 4.47
N ASP A 39 -5.47 16.15 4.43
CA ASP A 39 -5.74 17.14 3.38
C ASP A 39 -4.55 18.10 3.20
N VAL A 40 -4.33 18.54 1.97
CA VAL A 40 -3.28 19.51 1.62
C VAL A 40 -3.60 20.91 2.11
N THR A 41 -4.88 21.25 2.27
CA THR A 41 -5.36 22.58 2.65
C THR A 41 -6.35 22.50 3.81
N PRO A 42 -5.99 21.97 4.99
CA PRO A 42 -6.94 21.57 6.04
C PRO A 42 -7.90 22.69 6.50
N PRO A 43 -9.05 22.34 7.10
CA PRO A 43 -10.05 23.30 7.57
C PRO A 43 -9.44 24.28 8.57
N SER A 44 -9.89 25.53 8.51
CA SER A 44 -9.59 26.54 9.52
C SER A 44 -10.60 26.40 10.65
N THR A 45 -10.15 25.89 11.80
CA THR A 45 -11.00 25.61 12.96
C THR A 45 -10.29 26.00 14.25
N SER A 46 -11.07 26.31 15.30
CA SER A 46 -10.57 26.53 16.66
C SER A 46 -10.31 25.21 17.41
N LEU A 47 -10.79 24.09 16.88
CA LEU A 47 -10.63 22.77 17.49
C LEU A 47 -9.19 22.26 17.31
N PRO A 48 -8.64 21.55 18.31
CA PRO A 48 -7.38 20.83 18.17
C PRO A 48 -7.39 19.88 16.96
N GLN A 49 -6.36 19.95 16.13
CA GLN A 49 -6.29 19.19 14.89
C GLN A 49 -4.92 18.57 14.68
N LEU A 50 -4.89 17.27 14.37
CA LEU A 50 -3.70 16.61 13.82
C LEU A 50 -3.78 16.62 12.29
N VAL A 51 -2.85 17.31 11.65
CA VAL A 51 -2.82 17.50 10.20
C VAL A 51 -1.74 16.62 9.58
N VAL A 52 -2.13 15.82 8.58
CA VAL A 52 -1.22 15.12 7.68
C VAL A 52 -1.53 15.56 6.25
N ARG A 53 -0.59 16.28 5.63
CA ARG A 53 -0.75 16.85 4.29
C ARG A 53 -0.32 15.83 3.25
N ILE A 54 -1.28 15.05 2.74
CA ILE A 54 -1.06 14.04 1.71
C ILE A 54 -2.13 14.13 0.62
N LEU A 55 -1.74 13.81 -0.62
CA LEU A 55 -2.65 13.62 -1.75
C LEU A 55 -3.33 12.25 -1.69
N ASP A 56 -4.34 12.07 -2.55
CA ASP A 56 -5.05 10.79 -2.70
C ASP A 56 -4.48 9.97 -3.86
N THR A 57 -3.17 9.74 -3.85
CA THR A 57 -2.46 9.01 -4.90
C THR A 57 -1.77 7.78 -4.32
N GLU A 58 -1.45 6.81 -5.18
CA GLU A 58 -0.89 5.53 -4.74
C GLU A 58 0.56 5.63 -4.26
N ASP A 59 1.24 6.72 -4.59
CA ASP A 59 2.63 7.04 -4.27
C ASP A 59 2.81 7.90 -2.99
N GLU A 60 1.72 8.19 -2.28
CA GLU A 60 1.75 8.94 -1.01
C GLU A 60 2.05 8.04 0.20
N ASP A 61 2.82 8.54 1.16
CA ASP A 61 3.31 7.77 2.30
C ASP A 61 2.43 7.87 3.56
N LEU A 62 1.23 7.30 3.53
CA LEU A 62 0.35 7.28 4.70
C LEU A 62 0.91 6.38 5.84
N LEU A 63 1.58 5.28 5.49
CA LEU A 63 2.06 4.25 6.41
C LEU A 63 2.93 4.83 7.52
N SER A 64 3.81 5.77 7.17
CA SER A 64 4.69 6.45 8.15
C SER A 64 3.95 7.27 9.19
N HIS A 65 2.74 7.74 8.89
CA HIS A 65 1.95 8.58 9.78
C HIS A 65 1.00 7.78 10.68
N LEU A 66 0.68 6.53 10.32
CA LEU A 66 -0.29 5.70 11.02
C LEU A 66 -0.07 5.62 12.54
N PRO A 67 1.15 5.41 13.09
CA PRO A 67 1.32 5.34 14.54
C PRO A 67 0.85 6.61 15.27
N SER A 68 1.26 7.78 14.78
CA SER A 68 0.85 9.07 15.38
C SER A 68 -0.65 9.34 15.25
N LEU A 69 -1.23 8.96 14.11
CA LEU A 69 -2.66 9.14 13.83
C LEU A 69 -3.50 8.24 14.74
N VAL A 70 -3.14 6.96 14.85
CA VAL A 70 -3.84 6.00 15.70
C VAL A 70 -3.69 6.38 17.17
N GLU A 71 -2.50 6.76 17.62
CA GLU A 71 -2.26 7.21 19.00
C GLU A 71 -3.12 8.44 19.34
N PHE A 72 -3.20 9.42 18.43
CA PHE A 72 -4.02 10.61 18.61
C PHE A 72 -5.50 10.27 18.76
N ILE A 73 -6.04 9.40 17.89
CA ILE A 73 -7.43 8.97 17.95
C ILE A 73 -7.69 8.21 19.26
N ASP A 74 -6.86 7.20 19.56
CA ASP A 74 -7.03 6.33 20.73
C ASP A 74 -7.00 7.10 22.05
N LYS A 75 -6.04 8.02 22.21
CA LYS A 75 -5.92 8.84 23.42
C LYS A 75 -7.19 9.65 23.68
N ARG A 76 -7.80 10.22 22.65
CA ARG A 76 -9.01 11.04 22.78
C ARG A 76 -10.25 10.19 23.03
N LEU A 77 -10.44 9.11 22.28
CA LEU A 77 -11.57 8.19 22.51
C LEU A 77 -11.54 7.60 23.93
N LYS A 78 -10.36 7.29 24.48
CA LYS A 78 -10.20 6.85 25.88
C LYS A 78 -10.62 7.91 26.91
N ASN A 79 -10.55 9.19 26.55
CA ASN A 79 -11.03 10.30 27.38
C ASN A 79 -12.51 10.62 27.14
N VAL A 80 -13.25 9.75 26.44
CA VAL A 80 -14.68 9.94 26.09
C VAL A 80 -14.88 11.20 25.24
N GLU A 81 -13.86 11.56 24.46
CA GLU A 81 -13.90 12.66 23.51
C GLU A 81 -14.34 12.18 22.13
N THR A 82 -14.87 13.09 21.31
CA THR A 82 -15.30 12.78 19.94
C THR A 82 -14.27 13.27 18.93
N VAL A 83 -13.78 12.37 18.08
CA VAL A 83 -12.80 12.64 17.03
C VAL A 83 -13.48 12.57 15.65
N PHE A 84 -13.22 13.57 14.81
CA PHE A 84 -13.66 13.61 13.42
C PHE A 84 -12.48 13.40 12.47
N VAL A 85 -12.44 12.28 11.77
CA VAL A 85 -11.40 11.94 10.79
C VAL A 85 -11.91 12.27 9.40
N HIS A 86 -11.19 13.10 8.65
CA HIS A 86 -11.65 13.52 7.33
C HIS A 86 -10.53 13.66 6.31
N CYS A 87 -10.93 13.59 5.05
CA CYS A 87 -10.14 14.04 3.90
C CYS A 87 -11.07 14.87 2.99
N VAL A 88 -10.75 14.99 1.70
CA VAL A 88 -11.60 15.76 0.76
C VAL A 88 -12.99 15.15 0.63
N TYR A 89 -13.08 13.83 0.37
CA TYR A 89 -14.35 13.14 0.10
C TYR A 89 -14.78 12.15 1.19
N GLY A 90 -13.93 11.89 2.18
CA GLY A 90 -14.21 10.87 3.20
C GLY A 90 -14.27 9.45 2.63
N VAL A 91 -13.49 9.16 1.58
CA VAL A 91 -13.55 7.90 0.82
C VAL A 91 -12.28 7.06 0.99
N SER A 92 -11.10 7.66 0.82
CA SER A 92 -9.84 6.92 0.69
C SER A 92 -8.86 7.21 1.85
N ARG A 93 -8.20 8.39 1.88
CA ARG A 93 -7.21 8.75 2.93
C ARG A 93 -7.72 8.59 4.35
N SER A 94 -8.83 9.26 4.70
CA SER A 94 -9.39 9.22 6.06
C SER A 94 -9.93 7.84 6.42
N ALA A 95 -10.55 7.14 5.46
CA ALA A 95 -11.02 5.78 5.67
C ALA A 95 -9.85 4.81 5.95
N SER A 96 -8.70 5.02 5.30
CA SER A 96 -7.49 4.23 5.54
C SER A 96 -6.97 4.41 6.97
N VAL A 97 -7.00 5.65 7.49
CA VAL A 97 -6.63 5.93 8.90
C VAL A 97 -7.60 5.27 9.87
N VAL A 98 -8.91 5.37 9.62
CA VAL A 98 -9.92 4.71 10.46
C VAL A 98 -9.76 3.18 10.42
N ALA A 99 -9.46 2.60 9.26
CA ALA A 99 -9.17 1.17 9.13
C ALA A 99 -7.95 0.79 9.98
N ALA A 100 -6.84 1.52 9.86
CA ALA A 100 -5.64 1.28 10.67
C ALA A 100 -5.92 1.37 12.18
N TYR A 101 -6.72 2.35 12.62
CA TYR A 101 -7.15 2.46 14.01
C TYR A 101 -7.93 1.22 14.48
N LEU A 102 -8.92 0.78 13.70
CA LEU A 102 -9.71 -0.41 14.02
C LEU A 102 -8.83 -1.67 14.07
N MET A 103 -7.89 -1.79 13.14
CA MET A 103 -6.95 -2.92 13.13
C MET A 103 -6.09 -2.94 14.39
N GLN A 104 -5.45 -1.82 14.73
CA GLN A 104 -4.53 -1.76 15.86
C GLN A 104 -5.24 -1.86 17.22
N ILE A 105 -6.37 -1.17 17.38
CA ILE A 105 -7.02 -1.02 18.69
C ILE A 105 -8.10 -2.07 18.94
N GLN A 106 -8.84 -2.50 17.91
CA GLN A 106 -9.89 -3.53 18.04
C GLN A 106 -9.43 -4.92 17.59
N GLY A 107 -8.19 -5.07 17.09
CA GLY A 107 -7.63 -6.35 16.67
C GLY A 107 -8.31 -6.95 15.43
N LEU A 108 -9.01 -6.11 14.64
CA LEU A 108 -9.64 -6.54 13.40
C LEU A 108 -8.59 -6.70 12.29
N ASN A 109 -8.76 -7.67 11.41
CA ASN A 109 -7.96 -7.70 10.19
C ASN A 109 -8.40 -6.57 9.22
N LEU A 110 -7.61 -6.32 8.17
CA LEU A 110 -7.87 -5.26 7.19
C LEU A 110 -9.24 -5.43 6.53
N SER A 111 -9.61 -6.66 6.15
CA SER A 111 -10.88 -6.96 5.51
C SER A 111 -12.07 -6.69 6.44
N GLU A 112 -11.98 -7.11 7.70
CA GLU A 112 -12.98 -6.86 8.74
C GLU A 112 -13.13 -5.37 9.03
N SER A 113 -12.01 -4.66 9.15
CA SER A 113 -11.99 -3.22 9.41
C SER A 113 -12.68 -2.43 8.30
N LEU A 114 -12.34 -2.71 7.04
CA LEU A 114 -12.99 -2.06 5.89
C LEU A 114 -14.46 -2.45 5.78
N SER A 115 -14.82 -3.71 6.06
CA SER A 115 -16.22 -4.15 6.04
C SER A 115 -17.05 -3.41 7.10
N LYS A 116 -16.49 -3.26 8.31
CA LYS A 116 -17.13 -2.50 9.39
C LYS A 116 -17.35 -1.03 9.02
N ILE A 117 -16.35 -0.38 8.40
CA ILE A 117 -16.49 1.00 7.92
C ILE A 117 -17.53 1.09 6.81
N LYS A 118 -17.49 0.18 5.82
CA LYS A 118 -18.41 0.15 4.67
C LYS A 118 -19.87 -0.06 5.06
N ASN A 119 -20.13 -0.81 6.14
CA ASN A 119 -21.48 -0.97 6.68
C ASN A 119 -22.09 0.36 7.14
N MET A 120 -21.25 1.29 7.60
CA MET A 120 -21.69 2.64 8.01
C MET A 120 -21.59 3.64 6.86
N ARG A 121 -20.55 3.53 6.01
CA ARG A 121 -20.25 4.43 4.90
C ARG A 121 -19.92 3.64 3.63
N PRO A 122 -20.92 3.26 2.80
CA PRO A 122 -20.72 2.38 1.64
C PRO A 122 -19.78 2.93 0.55
N SER A 123 -19.57 4.25 0.50
CA SER A 123 -18.70 4.91 -0.48
C SER A 123 -17.20 4.76 -0.18
N VAL A 124 -16.82 4.18 0.96
CA VAL A 124 -15.41 4.00 1.33
C VAL A 124 -14.69 3.06 0.38
N GLU A 125 -13.58 3.55 -0.17
CA GLU A 125 -12.74 2.84 -1.12
C GLU A 125 -11.33 3.45 -1.09
N PRO A 126 -10.44 2.96 -0.21
CA PRO A 126 -9.03 3.32 -0.26
C PRO A 126 -8.40 3.03 -1.62
N ASN A 127 -7.51 3.92 -2.07
CA ASN A 127 -6.75 3.68 -3.29
C ASN A 127 -5.80 2.46 -3.14
N ALA A 128 -5.29 1.93 -4.26
CA ALA A 128 -4.50 0.71 -4.25
C ALA A 128 -3.18 0.85 -3.46
N GLY A 129 -2.55 2.03 -3.48
CA GLY A 129 -1.36 2.32 -2.68
C GLY A 129 -1.63 2.24 -1.18
N PHE A 130 -2.71 2.85 -0.70
CA PHE A 130 -3.11 2.76 0.71
C PHE A 130 -3.54 1.35 1.10
N MET A 131 -4.20 0.60 0.19
CA MET A 131 -4.48 -0.81 0.43
C MET A 131 -3.19 -1.64 0.63
N LYS A 132 -2.15 -1.41 -0.19
CA LYS A 132 -0.83 -2.05 -0.01
C LYS A 132 -0.21 -1.67 1.33
N GLN A 133 -0.29 -0.40 1.71
CA GLN A 133 0.23 0.10 2.98
C GLN A 133 -0.48 -0.50 4.20
N LEU A 134 -1.81 -0.62 4.16
CA LEU A 134 -2.58 -1.25 5.23
C LEU A 134 -2.30 -2.75 5.33
N SER A 135 -2.12 -3.43 4.20
CA SER A 135 -1.70 -4.85 4.20
C SER A 135 -0.29 -5.02 4.80
N LEU A 136 0.67 -4.14 4.47
CA LEU A 136 1.98 -4.13 5.12
C LEU A 136 1.88 -3.84 6.62
N TYR A 137 0.97 -2.96 7.02
CA TYR A 137 0.73 -2.64 8.42
C TYR A 137 0.17 -3.84 9.19
N GLU A 138 -0.79 -4.56 8.61
CA GLU A 138 -1.31 -5.83 9.12
C GLU A 138 -0.21 -6.90 9.26
N ASP A 139 0.59 -7.10 8.21
CA ASP A 139 1.72 -8.04 8.19
C ASP A 139 2.75 -7.76 9.31
N MET A 140 2.84 -6.49 9.74
CA MET A 140 3.69 -6.06 10.85
C MET A 140 2.94 -5.98 12.20
N ASN A 141 1.83 -6.71 12.34
CA ASN A 141 0.98 -6.73 13.54
C ASN A 141 0.54 -5.33 13.98
N CYS A 142 0.20 -4.47 13.02
CA CYS A 142 -0.19 -3.07 13.27
C CYS A 142 0.87 -2.26 14.04
N THR A 143 2.15 -2.56 13.80
CA THR A 143 3.28 -1.81 14.35
C THR A 143 4.27 -1.46 13.24
N LEU A 144 4.86 -0.25 13.27
CA LEU A 144 5.92 0.09 12.31
C LEU A 144 7.26 -0.47 12.79
N GLN A 145 7.61 -1.63 12.25
CA GLN A 145 8.90 -2.27 12.50
C GLN A 145 9.89 -1.82 11.41
N TYR A 146 10.66 -0.75 11.65
CA TYR A 146 11.59 -0.19 10.64
C TYR A 146 12.73 -1.15 10.22
N ASN A 147 13.03 -2.15 11.05
CA ASN A 147 13.93 -3.24 10.69
C ASN A 147 13.28 -4.29 9.76
N ASN A 148 11.95 -4.22 9.55
CA ASN A 148 11.22 -5.12 8.68
C ASN A 148 11.70 -4.92 7.22
N PRO A 149 12.24 -5.97 6.59
CA PRO A 149 12.77 -5.90 5.24
C PRO A 149 11.73 -5.54 4.16
N ARG A 150 10.47 -5.95 4.33
CA ARG A 150 9.37 -5.59 3.41
C ARG A 150 9.05 -4.11 3.51
N LEU A 151 9.00 -3.56 4.73
CA LEU A 151 8.84 -2.11 4.93
C LEU A 151 9.99 -1.34 4.30
N ARG A 152 11.24 -1.79 4.52
CA ARG A 152 12.40 -1.15 3.89
C ARG A 152 12.30 -1.18 2.36
N LEU A 153 11.79 -2.28 1.76
CA LEU A 153 11.65 -2.37 0.29
C LEU A 153 10.59 -1.40 -0.17
N TYR A 154 9.43 -1.43 0.48
CA TYR A 154 8.34 -0.54 0.17
C TYR A 154 8.76 0.94 0.23
N LYS A 155 9.43 1.36 1.31
CA LYS A 155 10.00 2.72 1.44
C LYS A 155 11.01 3.05 0.37
N PHE A 156 11.88 2.09 0.02
CA PHE A 156 12.82 2.27 -1.07
C PHE A 156 12.07 2.56 -2.38
N LEU A 157 11.06 1.76 -2.72
CA LEU A 157 10.28 1.94 -3.96
C LEU A 157 9.54 3.28 -3.97
N LEU A 158 8.92 3.65 -2.85
CA LEU A 158 8.19 4.90 -2.70
C LEU A 158 9.11 6.12 -2.88
N ASN A 159 10.24 6.15 -2.19
CA ASN A 159 11.19 7.28 -2.22
C ASN A 159 11.83 7.52 -3.58
N HIS A 160 11.92 6.48 -4.43
CA HIS A 160 12.44 6.59 -5.79
C HIS A 160 11.32 6.62 -6.84
N SER A 161 10.06 6.67 -6.39
CA SER A 161 8.86 6.63 -7.23
C SER A 161 8.88 5.49 -8.26
N ILE A 162 9.35 4.32 -7.81
CA ILE A 162 9.41 3.11 -8.61
C ILE A 162 8.05 2.43 -8.52
N LEU A 163 7.36 2.40 -9.65
CA LEU A 163 6.10 1.69 -9.80
C LEU A 163 6.34 0.35 -10.51
N PRO A 164 5.57 -0.70 -10.19
CA PRO A 164 5.55 -1.90 -10.98
C PRO A 164 5.22 -1.60 -12.45
N SER A 165 5.76 -2.41 -13.37
CA SER A 165 5.50 -2.25 -14.80
C SER A 165 4.02 -2.49 -15.13
N GLU A 166 3.39 -1.54 -15.85
CA GLU A 166 2.02 -1.70 -16.37
C GLU A 166 1.90 -2.88 -17.35
N LYS A 167 2.99 -3.24 -18.04
CA LYS A 167 3.04 -4.43 -18.92
C LYS A 167 3.36 -5.67 -18.08
N GLN A 168 2.34 -6.16 -17.39
CA GLN A 168 2.46 -7.37 -16.58
C GLN A 168 2.58 -8.59 -17.50
N VAL A 169 3.81 -9.09 -17.68
CA VAL A 169 4.06 -10.37 -18.35
C VAL A 169 3.74 -11.48 -17.36
N ASP A 170 2.79 -12.34 -17.71
CA ASP A 170 2.51 -13.54 -16.96
C ASP A 170 3.66 -14.54 -17.11
N TYR A 171 4.09 -15.15 -16.01
CA TYR A 171 5.11 -16.20 -16.03
C TYR A 171 4.56 -17.52 -15.53
N LYS A 172 5.16 -18.63 -15.97
CA LYS A 172 4.93 -19.96 -15.40
C LYS A 172 6.23 -20.61 -14.98
N CYS A 173 6.18 -21.42 -13.92
CA CYS A 173 7.31 -22.24 -13.50
C CYS A 173 7.67 -23.24 -14.61
N LYS A 174 8.92 -23.18 -15.08
CA LYS A 174 9.40 -24.05 -16.16
C LYS A 174 9.33 -25.54 -15.82
N SER A 175 9.49 -25.89 -14.54
CA SER A 175 9.49 -27.29 -14.08
C SER A 175 8.10 -27.92 -13.97
N CYS A 176 7.03 -27.15 -13.75
CA CYS A 176 5.70 -27.73 -13.49
C CYS A 176 4.53 -27.03 -14.18
N GLY A 177 4.81 -25.97 -14.96
CA GLY A 177 3.82 -25.18 -15.67
C GLY A 177 2.91 -24.31 -14.79
N ARG A 178 3.08 -24.28 -13.46
CA ARG A 178 2.24 -23.44 -12.59
C ARG A 178 2.43 -21.96 -12.93
N LYS A 179 1.32 -21.27 -13.20
CA LYS A 179 1.29 -19.81 -13.35
C LYS A 179 1.74 -19.12 -12.06
N LEU A 180 2.58 -18.10 -12.21
CA LEU A 180 3.15 -17.28 -11.16
C LEU A 180 2.65 -15.86 -11.36
N LYS A 181 2.22 -15.21 -10.28
CA LYS A 181 1.82 -13.80 -10.27
C LYS A 181 2.75 -13.03 -9.35
N PHE A 182 3.24 -11.91 -9.86
CA PHE A 182 4.07 -10.97 -9.13
C PHE A 182 4.09 -9.62 -9.85
N ASP A 183 4.35 -8.58 -9.09
CA ASP A 183 4.51 -7.21 -9.60
C ASP A 183 5.97 -7.01 -9.99
N ILE A 184 6.22 -6.74 -11.29
CA ILE A 184 7.57 -6.66 -11.85
C ILE A 184 8.13 -5.25 -11.65
N LEU A 185 9.29 -5.18 -11.01
CA LEU A 185 10.05 -3.95 -10.86
C LEU A 185 10.98 -3.80 -12.08
N PRO A 186 10.82 -2.70 -12.85
CA PRO A 186 11.54 -2.52 -14.10
C PRO A 186 13.04 -2.28 -13.89
N HIS A 187 13.86 -2.86 -14.76
CA HIS A 187 15.26 -2.47 -14.96
C HIS A 187 15.74 -2.90 -16.36
N SER A 188 16.75 -2.23 -16.90
CA SER A 188 17.36 -2.52 -18.21
C SER A 188 18.83 -2.93 -18.05
N ASN A 189 19.50 -3.19 -19.17
CA ASN A 189 20.94 -3.43 -19.18
C ASN A 189 21.66 -2.06 -19.25
N SER A 190 22.19 -1.54 -18.14
CA SER A 190 23.07 -0.36 -18.15
C SER A 190 24.14 -0.45 -17.07
N GLU A 191 25.27 0.21 -17.31
CA GLU A 191 26.49 0.11 -16.49
C GLU A 191 26.41 0.89 -15.17
N GLU A 192 25.58 1.92 -15.07
CA GLU A 192 25.24 2.63 -13.82
C GLU A 192 23.75 3.04 -13.89
N MET A 193 22.98 2.88 -12.81
CA MET A 193 21.53 3.12 -12.89
C MET A 193 20.89 3.59 -11.58
N GLU A 194 20.37 4.82 -11.62
CA GLU A 194 19.24 5.28 -10.83
C GLU A 194 17.98 4.56 -11.36
N TRP A 195 17.25 3.77 -10.56
CA TRP A 195 16.09 3.00 -11.06
C TRP A 195 14.83 3.83 -11.31
N SER A 196 14.97 5.09 -11.69
CA SER A 196 13.84 5.92 -12.05
C SER A 196 13.10 5.32 -13.25
N ARG A 197 11.83 5.72 -13.42
CA ARG A 197 10.92 5.30 -14.50
C ARG A 197 11.54 5.37 -15.91
N GLN A 198 12.65 6.10 -16.10
CA GLN A 198 13.40 6.17 -17.34
C GLN A 198 14.01 4.83 -17.81
N ALA A 199 14.28 3.86 -16.94
CA ALA A 199 14.99 2.63 -17.34
C ALA A 199 14.26 1.78 -18.40
N MET A 200 12.91 1.77 -18.41
CA MET A 200 12.13 1.14 -19.49
C MET A 200 11.83 2.06 -20.67
N ALA A 201 11.93 3.38 -20.48
CA ALA A 201 11.64 4.34 -21.53
C ALA A 201 12.76 4.38 -22.60
N SER A 202 13.97 3.95 -22.26
CA SER A 202 15.16 4.06 -23.12
C SER A 202 15.85 2.74 -23.50
N GLY A 203 15.45 1.58 -22.95
CA GLY A 203 16.16 0.31 -23.19
C GLY A 203 15.28 -0.94 -23.23
N GLU A 204 15.79 -2.01 -23.86
CA GLU A 204 15.14 -3.32 -23.85
C GLU A 204 15.03 -3.89 -22.41
N PRO A 205 13.94 -4.61 -22.07
CA PRO A 205 13.80 -5.24 -20.77
C PRO A 205 14.92 -6.26 -20.53
N CYS A 206 15.38 -6.36 -19.29
CA CYS A 206 16.41 -7.33 -18.93
C CYS A 206 15.96 -8.76 -19.28
N ARG A 207 16.81 -9.49 -20.03
CA ARG A 207 16.55 -10.89 -20.43
C ARG A 207 17.13 -11.92 -19.44
N LEU A 208 17.89 -11.46 -18.44
CA LEU A 208 18.58 -12.33 -17.48
C LEU A 208 17.73 -12.63 -16.24
N GLY A 209 16.98 -11.66 -15.78
CA GLY A 209 16.20 -11.75 -14.55
C GLY A 209 15.28 -10.55 -14.39
N ILE A 210 14.38 -10.63 -13.43
CA ILE A 210 13.46 -9.55 -13.07
C ILE A 210 13.43 -9.37 -11.56
N PHE A 211 13.37 -8.13 -11.12
CA PHE A 211 13.06 -7.79 -9.74
C PHE A 211 11.55 -7.79 -9.55
N ILE A 212 11.06 -8.16 -8.37
CA ILE A 212 9.62 -8.18 -8.07
C ILE A 212 9.33 -7.59 -6.70
N GLU A 213 8.16 -6.98 -6.52
CA GLU A 213 7.73 -6.36 -5.26
C GLU A 213 7.28 -7.41 -4.24
N SER A 214 6.52 -8.40 -4.69
CA SER A 214 5.99 -9.49 -3.87
C SER A 214 5.78 -10.76 -4.71
N ILE A 215 5.78 -11.93 -4.06
CA ILE A 215 5.42 -13.20 -4.72
C ILE A 215 4.63 -14.10 -3.79
N GLU A 216 3.64 -14.79 -4.36
CA GLU A 216 3.06 -15.99 -3.75
C GLU A 216 4.07 -17.15 -3.85
N GLY A 217 4.86 -17.36 -2.79
CA GLY A 217 5.92 -18.36 -2.79
C GLY A 217 6.27 -18.87 -1.40
N SER A 218 6.91 -20.05 -1.36
CA SER A 218 7.57 -20.51 -0.14
C SER A 218 8.99 -19.97 -0.12
N PHE A 219 9.34 -19.23 0.93
CA PHE A 219 10.67 -18.68 1.16
C PHE A 219 11.45 -19.64 2.05
N VAL A 220 12.52 -20.23 1.53
CA VAL A 220 13.38 -21.16 2.29
C VAL A 220 14.83 -20.87 1.93
N ASP A 221 15.67 -20.57 2.92
CA ASP A 221 17.11 -20.31 2.77
C ASP A 221 17.45 -19.28 1.67
N ASP A 222 16.85 -18.09 1.72
CA ASP A 222 17.06 -16.99 0.74
C ASP A 222 16.72 -17.37 -0.72
N LYS A 223 15.96 -18.45 -0.92
CA LYS A 223 15.51 -18.91 -2.23
C LYS A 223 14.01 -18.76 -2.35
N ILE A 224 13.61 -18.23 -3.49
CA ILE A 224 12.21 -18.24 -3.93
C ILE A 224 11.95 -19.61 -4.55
N LYS A 225 11.00 -20.37 -3.98
CA LYS A 225 10.60 -21.69 -4.49
C LYS A 225 9.19 -21.66 -5.06
N CYS A 226 8.97 -22.44 -6.12
CA CYS A 226 7.65 -22.62 -6.71
C CYS A 226 6.68 -23.17 -5.66
N PRO A 227 5.50 -22.55 -5.47
CA PRO A 227 4.55 -23.00 -4.46
C PRO A 227 4.01 -24.42 -4.71
N LYS A 228 4.01 -24.90 -5.98
CA LYS A 228 3.58 -26.27 -6.36
C LYS A 228 4.69 -27.31 -6.25
N CYS A 229 5.74 -27.20 -7.07
CA CYS A 229 6.76 -28.24 -7.17
C CYS A 229 8.02 -27.99 -6.33
N LYS A 230 8.07 -26.87 -5.59
CA LYS A 230 9.23 -26.45 -4.78
C LYS A 230 10.54 -26.22 -5.55
N ALA A 231 10.52 -26.28 -6.88
CA ALA A 231 11.67 -25.92 -7.72
C ALA A 231 12.12 -24.48 -7.44
N LYS A 232 13.44 -24.23 -7.49
CA LYS A 232 14.01 -22.89 -7.32
C LYS A 232 13.58 -22.00 -8.49
N LEU A 233 13.11 -20.80 -8.18
CA LEU A 233 12.71 -19.77 -9.17
C LEU A 233 13.66 -18.56 -9.15
N GLY A 234 14.25 -18.28 -8.00
CA GLY A 234 14.98 -17.02 -7.80
C GLY A 234 15.72 -16.94 -6.48
N ARG A 235 16.10 -15.72 -6.14
CA ARG A 235 16.78 -15.33 -4.91
C ARG A 235 15.94 -14.26 -4.20
N LEU A 236 15.91 -14.34 -2.89
CA LEU A 236 15.40 -13.31 -2.00
C LEU A 236 16.59 -12.84 -1.17
N SER A 237 16.71 -11.55 -0.92
CA SER A 237 17.55 -11.07 0.17
C SER A 237 16.86 -9.94 0.89
N LEU A 238 16.82 -10.06 2.21
CA LEU A 238 16.18 -9.10 3.10
C LEU A 238 17.20 -8.20 3.81
N SER A 239 18.47 -8.58 3.78
CA SER A 239 19.56 -7.93 4.50
C SER A 239 20.70 -7.46 3.59
N SER A 240 20.81 -8.01 2.38
CA SER A 240 21.91 -7.74 1.47
C SER A 240 21.43 -7.37 0.06
N ARG A 241 22.28 -6.63 -0.65
CA ARG A 241 22.02 -6.20 -2.01
C ARG A 241 21.85 -7.40 -2.94
N LEU A 242 20.75 -7.43 -3.69
CA LEU A 242 20.52 -8.34 -4.80
C LEU A 242 20.97 -7.69 -6.09
N SER A 243 21.97 -8.29 -6.74
CA SER A 243 22.45 -7.84 -8.05
C SER A 243 21.98 -8.76 -9.18
N CYS A 244 21.54 -8.15 -10.26
CA CYS A 244 21.37 -8.76 -11.58
C CYS A 244 22.69 -8.64 -12.36
N SER A 245 22.99 -9.63 -13.21
CA SER A 245 24.21 -9.63 -14.03
C SER A 245 24.27 -8.51 -15.07
N CYS A 246 23.17 -7.80 -15.30
CA CYS A 246 23.14 -6.63 -16.17
C CYS A 246 23.57 -5.32 -15.49
N GLY A 247 23.88 -5.33 -14.19
CA GLY A 247 24.24 -4.15 -13.39
C GLY A 247 23.15 -3.66 -12.43
N GLY A 248 21.86 -3.96 -12.70
CA GLY A 248 20.75 -3.57 -11.82
C GLY A 248 20.84 -4.21 -10.44
N SER A 249 20.57 -3.47 -9.35
CA SER A 249 20.73 -4.02 -8.01
C SER A 249 19.81 -3.47 -6.93
N LEU A 250 18.88 -4.25 -6.38
CA LEU A 250 18.08 -3.86 -5.21
C LEU A 250 18.88 -3.96 -3.89
N PRO A 251 18.84 -3.00 -2.94
CA PRO A 251 19.40 -3.16 -1.59
C PRO A 251 18.86 -4.38 -0.83
N HIS A 252 17.62 -4.75 -1.10
CA HIS A 252 16.92 -5.93 -0.59
C HIS A 252 15.64 -6.11 -1.42
N GLY A 253 15.07 -7.32 -1.46
CA GLY A 253 13.85 -7.64 -2.21
C GLY A 253 13.93 -9.01 -2.85
N TYR A 254 13.29 -9.15 -4.02
CA TYR A 254 13.10 -10.44 -4.69
C TYR A 254 13.63 -10.36 -6.12
N TRP A 255 14.32 -11.41 -6.57
CA TRP A 255 14.84 -11.52 -7.93
C TRP A 255 14.51 -12.89 -8.53
N ILE A 256 13.85 -12.91 -9.67
CA ILE A 256 13.51 -14.13 -10.42
C ILE A 256 14.51 -14.31 -11.56
N ASN A 257 15.01 -15.54 -11.71
CA ASN A 257 15.85 -15.91 -12.83
C ASN A 257 14.98 -16.31 -14.03
N LEU A 258 15.07 -15.57 -15.14
CA LEU A 258 14.24 -15.82 -16.33
C LEU A 258 14.55 -17.16 -17.03
N SER A 259 15.70 -17.80 -16.75
CA SER A 259 15.97 -19.16 -17.26
C SER A 259 15.14 -20.26 -16.58
N LEU A 260 14.53 -19.96 -15.42
CA LEU A 260 13.77 -20.90 -14.58
C LEU A 260 12.25 -20.72 -14.71
N VAL A 261 11.80 -19.73 -15.49
CA VAL A 261 10.40 -19.44 -15.76
C VAL A 261 10.18 -19.23 -17.26
N ASP A 262 8.99 -19.53 -17.74
CA ASP A 262 8.61 -19.23 -19.13
C ASP A 262 7.57 -18.11 -19.15
N ALA A 263 7.75 -17.14 -20.04
CA ALA A 263 6.72 -16.14 -20.30
C ALA A 263 5.49 -16.81 -20.93
N VAL A 264 4.31 -16.50 -20.41
CA VAL A 264 3.04 -16.89 -21.00
C VAL A 264 2.75 -15.91 -22.13
N LYS A 265 2.76 -16.40 -23.37
CA LYS A 265 2.28 -15.60 -24.50
C LYS A 265 0.79 -15.33 -24.29
N SER A 266 0.40 -14.07 -24.11
CA SER A 266 -1.00 -13.69 -24.28
C SER A 266 -1.34 -13.91 -25.76
N LEU A 267 -2.30 -14.79 -26.03
CA LEU A 267 -2.94 -14.84 -27.33
C LEU A 267 -3.73 -13.55 -27.45
N ASP A 268 -3.27 -12.66 -28.33
CA ASP A 268 -4.02 -11.47 -28.67
C ASP A 268 -5.24 -11.89 -29.51
N LEU A 269 -6.37 -12.07 -28.85
CA LEU A 269 -7.64 -12.44 -29.51
C LEU A 269 -8.18 -11.30 -30.39
N SER A 270 -7.55 -10.11 -30.38
CA SER A 270 -7.87 -9.03 -31.33
C SER A 270 -7.44 -9.36 -32.76
N SER A 271 -6.52 -10.31 -32.95
CA SER A 271 -5.99 -10.72 -34.26
C SER A 271 -6.79 -11.85 -34.93
N LEU A 272 -7.85 -12.34 -34.30
CA LEU A 272 -8.73 -13.42 -34.79
C LEU A 272 -10.09 -12.91 -35.31
N ARG A 273 -10.16 -11.65 -35.74
CA ARG A 273 -11.33 -11.08 -36.43
C ARG A 273 -11.02 -10.81 -37.89
#